data_AF-A0A3M7THY6-F1
#
_entry.id   AF-A0A3M7THY6-F1
#
_cell.length_a   1.000
_cell.length_b   1.000
_cell.length_c   1.000
_cell.angle_alpha   90.00
_cell.angle_beta   90.00
_cell.angle_gamma   90.00
#
_symmetry.space_group_name_H-M   'P 1'
#
loop_
_entity.id
_entity.type
_entity.pdbx_description
1 polymer ?
#
loop_
_entity_poly.entity_id
_entity_poly.type
_entity_poly.pdbx_seq_one_letter_code
_entity_poly.pdbx_strand_id
1 'polypeptide(L)'
;MEKDLDLKLKLEQLYQRVDSLKEEICTEEATKNAFVMPFIQILGYDIFNPTEVIPEFICDIGTKKGEKVDYVIKKEGEPILIIECKHWKDNADAHNSQLHRYYHVSKARFGVLTNGHIYNFYADLEKPNIMDEKPFFTLDLFHLKDSSLKILENFTKIGYNLENILDSAEALKYIKAIRNEFEKELQNPSDEMVKLLVSKFFEKPITSTRLAAFKEYAKKAFSNSINESINFRLKNALNINDSVPSKVANQVESIDDNAEISKFVTTEEEIEGSQIVKAILREILPASRIAFRDTQSYFGILLDDNNRKPICRLHFNSSNKYIELFQNGKDNGEKKILDSLDDIYLYKSELLSTIRNYG
;
A
#
# COMPACT_ATOMS: atom_id res chain seq x y z
N MET A 1 -5.16 15.70 -5.33
CA MET A 1 -6.41 15.50 -4.55
C MET A 1 -7.66 15.60 -5.43
N GLU A 2 -7.96 16.74 -6.07
CA GLU A 2 -9.14 16.83 -6.97
C GLU A 2 -8.95 16.06 -8.30
N LYS A 3 -7.72 16.06 -8.86
CA LYS A 3 -7.33 15.27 -10.04
C LYS A 3 -7.27 13.76 -9.79
N ASP A 4 -6.72 13.36 -8.64
CA ASP A 4 -6.55 11.95 -8.25
C ASP A 4 -7.93 11.28 -8.05
N LEU A 5 -8.89 12.03 -7.50
CA LEU A 5 -10.27 11.56 -7.30
C LEU A 5 -11.00 11.39 -8.65
N ASP A 6 -10.77 12.27 -9.61
CA ASP A 6 -11.36 12.18 -10.95
C ASP A 6 -10.79 10.99 -11.76
N LEU A 7 -9.47 10.76 -11.72
CA LEU A 7 -8.84 9.61 -12.39
C LEU A 7 -9.37 8.29 -11.83
N LYS A 8 -9.42 8.17 -10.50
CA LYS A 8 -9.95 6.96 -9.83
C LYS A 8 -11.38 6.65 -10.25
N LEU A 9 -12.26 7.65 -10.20
CA LEU A 9 -13.67 7.51 -10.54
C LEU A 9 -13.86 7.10 -12.00
N LYS A 10 -13.09 7.65 -12.93
CA LYS A 10 -13.10 7.26 -14.34
C LYS A 10 -12.66 5.81 -14.56
N LEU A 11 -11.63 5.35 -13.84
CA LEU A 11 -11.17 3.95 -13.92
C LEU A 11 -12.17 2.98 -13.30
N GLU A 12 -12.84 3.36 -12.21
CA GLU A 12 -13.94 2.58 -11.61
C GLU A 12 -15.14 2.47 -12.57
N GLN A 13 -15.49 3.56 -13.26
CA GLN A 13 -16.51 3.55 -14.31
C GLN A 13 -16.10 2.66 -15.49
N LEU A 14 -14.82 2.71 -15.90
CA LEU A 14 -14.31 1.81 -16.92
C LEU A 14 -14.44 0.37 -16.47
N TYR A 15 -14.05 0.04 -15.24
CA TYR A 15 -14.20 -1.30 -14.69
C TYR A 15 -15.66 -1.79 -14.75
N GLN A 16 -16.63 -0.97 -14.32
CA GLN A 16 -18.06 -1.31 -14.40
C GLN A 16 -18.53 -1.58 -15.84
N ARG A 17 -18.02 -0.81 -16.80
CA ARG A 17 -18.29 -1.05 -18.22
C ARG A 17 -17.70 -2.37 -18.69
N VAL A 18 -16.46 -2.68 -18.30
CA VAL A 18 -15.81 -3.94 -18.66
C VAL A 18 -16.59 -5.11 -18.06
N ASP A 19 -16.92 -5.04 -16.78
CA ASP A 19 -17.63 -6.14 -16.10
C ASP A 19 -19.03 -6.40 -16.66
N SER A 20 -19.76 -5.35 -17.05
CA SER A 20 -21.10 -5.49 -17.65
C SER A 20 -21.08 -5.97 -19.11
N LEU A 21 -20.08 -5.60 -19.90
CA LEU A 21 -20.08 -5.86 -21.35
C LEU A 21 -19.18 -7.02 -21.79
N LYS A 22 -18.23 -7.49 -20.98
CA LYS A 22 -17.20 -8.46 -21.42
C LYS A 22 -17.79 -9.72 -22.08
N GLU A 23 -18.89 -10.28 -21.57
CA GLU A 23 -19.49 -11.49 -22.15
C GLU A 23 -20.07 -11.27 -23.56
N GLU A 24 -20.38 -10.03 -23.93
CA GLU A 24 -20.83 -9.66 -25.28
C GLU A 24 -19.66 -9.35 -26.23
N ILE A 25 -18.45 -9.19 -25.69
CA ILE A 25 -17.23 -8.93 -26.47
C ILE A 25 -16.64 -10.27 -26.93
N CYS A 26 -16.77 -10.54 -28.23
CA CYS A 26 -16.34 -11.81 -28.84
C CYS A 26 -15.02 -11.73 -29.63
N THR A 27 -14.45 -10.53 -29.81
CA THR A 27 -13.25 -10.34 -30.61
C THR A 27 -12.23 -9.43 -29.92
N GLU A 28 -10.95 -9.59 -30.29
CA GLU A 28 -9.87 -8.72 -29.83
C GLU A 28 -10.14 -7.27 -30.26
N GLU A 29 -10.64 -7.07 -31.47
CA GLU A 29 -11.01 -5.74 -31.98
C GLU A 29 -12.13 -5.09 -31.16
N ALA A 30 -13.14 -5.87 -30.75
CA ALA A 30 -14.18 -5.36 -29.85
C ALA A 30 -13.61 -5.04 -28.46
N THR A 31 -12.62 -5.80 -27.97
CA THR A 31 -11.91 -5.50 -26.71
C THR A 31 -11.15 -4.17 -26.80
N LYS A 32 -10.42 -3.94 -27.90
CA LYS A 32 -9.71 -2.68 -28.18
C LYS A 32 -10.64 -1.48 -28.12
N ASN A 33 -11.74 -1.54 -28.87
CA ASN A 33 -12.70 -0.44 -28.97
C ASN A 33 -13.50 -0.22 -27.69
N ALA A 34 -13.98 -1.29 -27.04
CA ALA A 34 -14.89 -1.18 -25.91
C ALA A 34 -14.18 -0.85 -24.59
N PHE A 35 -12.93 -1.28 -24.41
CA PHE A 35 -12.22 -1.23 -23.12
C PHE A 35 -10.90 -0.47 -23.19
N VAL A 36 -10.05 -0.72 -24.19
CA VAL A 36 -8.71 -0.12 -24.25
C VAL A 36 -8.74 1.33 -24.74
N MET A 37 -9.53 1.66 -25.76
CA MET A 37 -9.69 3.05 -26.22
C MET A 37 -10.20 3.98 -25.11
N PRO A 38 -11.24 3.63 -24.33
CA PRO A 38 -11.65 4.41 -23.16
C PRO A 38 -10.52 4.61 -22.15
N PHE A 39 -9.69 3.59 -21.90
CA PHE A 39 -8.54 3.73 -21.00
C PHE A 39 -7.54 4.78 -21.52
N ILE A 40 -7.19 4.74 -22.82
CA ILE A 40 -6.31 5.74 -23.45
C ILE A 40 -6.91 7.16 -23.29
N GLN A 41 -8.22 7.29 -23.47
CA GLN A 41 -8.93 8.56 -23.29
C GLN A 41 -8.91 9.02 -21.82
N ILE A 42 -9.02 8.11 -20.85
CA ILE A 42 -8.92 8.41 -19.41
C ILE A 42 -7.52 8.92 -19.05
N LEU A 43 -6.47 8.41 -19.69
CA LEU A 43 -5.12 8.97 -19.57
C LEU A 43 -4.99 10.39 -20.17
N GLY A 44 -6.00 10.85 -20.90
CA GLY A 44 -6.10 12.20 -21.45
C GLY A 44 -5.55 12.35 -22.86
N TYR A 45 -5.21 11.25 -23.54
CA TYR A 45 -4.78 11.27 -24.94
C TYR A 45 -5.99 11.27 -25.88
N ASP A 46 -5.89 11.99 -26.99
CA ASP A 46 -6.98 12.10 -27.96
C ASP A 46 -6.97 10.95 -28.96
N ILE A 47 -7.89 9.99 -28.76
CA ILE A 47 -8.07 8.82 -29.63
C ILE A 47 -8.56 9.18 -31.04
N PHE A 48 -9.06 10.39 -31.27
CA PHE A 48 -9.49 10.87 -32.58
C PHE A 48 -8.40 11.66 -33.31
N ASN A 49 -7.28 11.94 -32.64
CA ASN A 49 -6.14 12.59 -33.24
C ASN A 49 -5.10 11.54 -33.70
N PRO A 50 -5.03 11.21 -35.00
CA PRO A 50 -4.13 10.17 -35.51
C PRO A 50 -2.65 10.58 -35.50
N THR A 51 -2.33 11.79 -35.05
CA THR A 51 -0.94 12.23 -34.81
C THR A 51 -0.51 12.02 -33.36
N GLU A 52 -1.46 11.83 -32.45
CA GLU A 52 -1.24 11.60 -31.02
C GLU A 52 -1.46 10.13 -30.65
N VAL A 53 -2.61 9.56 -31.01
CA VAL A 53 -2.90 8.13 -30.83
C VAL A 53 -2.98 7.50 -32.20
N ILE A 54 -1.97 6.70 -32.56
CA ILE A 54 -1.88 6.07 -33.86
C ILE A 54 -2.33 4.62 -33.76
N PRO A 55 -3.51 4.26 -34.29
CA PRO A 55 -3.95 2.87 -34.35
C PRO A 55 -3.18 2.11 -35.43
N GLU A 56 -3.08 0.79 -35.28
CA GLU A 56 -2.53 -0.12 -36.29
C GLU A 56 -1.15 0.31 -36.83
N PHE A 57 -0.29 0.85 -35.96
CA PHE A 57 1.00 1.41 -36.38
C PHE A 57 1.93 0.31 -36.89
N ILE A 58 2.39 0.46 -38.13
CA ILE A 58 3.25 -0.52 -38.80
C ILE A 58 4.68 -0.36 -38.29
N CYS A 59 5.21 -1.43 -37.71
CA CYS A 59 6.59 -1.53 -37.23
C CYS A 59 7.32 -2.55 -38.11
N ASP A 60 7.86 -2.12 -39.26
CA ASP A 60 8.61 -3.03 -40.13
C ASP A 60 9.95 -3.44 -39.48
N ILE A 61 10.22 -4.75 -39.38
CA ILE A 61 11.43 -5.31 -38.76
C ILE A 61 12.14 -6.22 -39.77
N GLY A 62 13.28 -5.78 -40.30
CA GLY A 62 14.13 -6.59 -41.17
C GLY A 62 13.38 -7.20 -42.36
N THR A 63 13.23 -8.52 -42.40
CA THR A 63 12.57 -9.27 -43.49
C THR A 63 11.07 -9.52 -43.27
N LYS A 64 10.52 -9.26 -42.08
CA LYS A 64 9.08 -9.38 -41.80
C LYS A 64 8.39 -8.04 -42.03
N LYS A 65 7.65 -7.95 -43.13
CA LYS A 65 6.88 -6.76 -43.51
C LYS A 65 5.44 -6.86 -43.04
N GLY A 66 4.86 -5.75 -42.58
CA GLY A 66 3.43 -5.63 -42.29
C GLY A 66 2.99 -6.13 -40.91
N GLU A 67 3.92 -6.30 -39.97
CA GLU A 67 3.56 -6.49 -38.55
C GLU A 67 3.12 -5.14 -37.94
N LYS A 68 2.04 -5.14 -37.15
CA LYS A 68 1.37 -3.94 -36.63
C LYS A 68 1.20 -4.03 -35.12
N VAL A 69 1.36 -2.91 -34.42
CA VAL A 69 0.91 -2.73 -33.04
C VAL A 69 -0.46 -2.08 -33.02
N ASP A 70 -1.24 -2.36 -31.98
CA ASP A 70 -2.61 -1.86 -31.90
C ASP A 70 -2.67 -0.34 -31.71
N TYR A 71 -1.87 0.20 -30.79
CA TYR A 71 -1.78 1.64 -30.59
C TYR A 71 -0.36 2.10 -30.29
N VAL A 72 -0.01 3.27 -30.82
CA VAL A 72 1.15 4.05 -30.38
C VAL A 72 0.67 5.40 -29.89
N ILE A 73 1.08 5.78 -28.69
CA ILE A 73 0.85 7.11 -28.15
C ILE A 73 2.12 7.93 -28.35
N LYS A 74 1.95 9.13 -28.93
CA LYS A 74 3.02 10.09 -29.15
C LYS A 74 2.86 11.31 -28.25
N LYS A 75 4.00 11.84 -27.79
CA LYS A 75 4.10 13.15 -27.16
C LYS A 75 5.18 13.94 -27.89
N GLU A 76 4.83 15.14 -28.34
CA GLU A 76 5.73 16.02 -29.09
C GLU A 76 6.31 15.37 -30.37
N GLY A 77 5.53 14.49 -31.01
CA GLY A 77 5.92 13.78 -32.24
C GLY A 77 6.72 12.49 -32.00
N GLU A 78 7.21 12.26 -30.77
CA GLU A 78 7.97 11.06 -30.40
C GLU A 78 7.06 10.00 -29.75
N PRO A 79 7.22 8.71 -30.08
CA PRO A 79 6.47 7.63 -29.47
C PRO A 79 6.91 7.44 -28.01
N ILE A 80 5.95 7.45 -27.10
CA ILE A 80 6.19 7.28 -25.66
C ILE A 80 5.66 5.95 -25.12
N LEU A 81 4.53 5.47 -25.64
CA LEU A 81 3.93 4.19 -25.27
C LEU A 81 3.54 3.41 -26.54
N ILE A 82 3.79 2.11 -26.52
CA ILE A 82 3.14 1.13 -27.42
C ILE A 82 2.14 0.34 -26.60
N ILE A 83 0.97 0.07 -27.15
CA ILE A 83 -0.05 -0.76 -26.54
C ILE A 83 -0.38 -1.92 -27.48
N GLU A 84 -0.26 -3.13 -26.95
CA GLU A 84 -0.71 -4.38 -27.56
C GLU A 84 -1.91 -4.88 -26.75
N CYS A 85 -2.97 -5.25 -27.45
CA CYS A 85 -4.20 -5.74 -26.86
C CYS A 85 -4.35 -7.24 -27.12
N LYS A 86 -5.07 -7.89 -26.21
CA LYS A 86 -5.52 -9.28 -26.32
C LYS A 86 -7.02 -9.32 -26.14
N HIS A 87 -7.63 -10.44 -26.50
CA HIS A 87 -9.03 -10.67 -26.18
C HIS A 87 -9.22 -10.64 -24.65
N TRP A 88 -10.34 -10.12 -24.15
CA TRP A 88 -10.55 -9.96 -22.70
C TRP A 88 -10.43 -11.26 -21.89
N LYS A 89 -10.77 -12.40 -22.50
CA LYS A 89 -10.63 -13.75 -21.92
C LYS A 89 -9.19 -14.25 -21.84
N ASP A 90 -8.29 -13.66 -22.61
CA ASP A 90 -6.90 -14.09 -22.66
C ASP A 90 -6.08 -13.46 -21.53
N ASN A 91 -5.04 -14.15 -21.11
CA ASN A 91 -4.07 -13.60 -20.17
C ASN A 91 -3.16 -12.58 -20.89
N ALA A 92 -3.01 -11.41 -20.29
CA ALA A 92 -2.11 -10.35 -20.77
C ALA A 92 -0.65 -10.60 -20.38
N ASP A 93 -0.08 -11.76 -20.73
CA ASP A 93 1.34 -12.12 -20.47
C ASP A 93 2.21 -11.86 -21.71
N ALA A 94 3.38 -11.25 -21.50
CA ALA A 94 4.33 -10.92 -22.54
C ALA A 94 5.03 -12.13 -23.16
N HIS A 95 4.99 -13.31 -22.51
CA HIS A 95 5.52 -14.54 -23.09
C HIS A 95 4.87 -14.84 -24.46
N ASN A 96 5.67 -14.72 -25.54
CA ASN A 96 5.26 -14.82 -26.95
C ASN A 96 4.44 -13.64 -27.51
N SER A 97 4.33 -12.52 -26.78
CA SER A 97 3.67 -11.32 -27.28
C SER A 97 4.43 -10.70 -28.46
N GLN A 98 3.70 -10.11 -29.40
CA GLN A 98 4.29 -9.36 -30.50
C GLN A 98 5.01 -8.10 -30.00
N LEU A 99 4.59 -7.60 -28.82
CA LEU A 99 5.12 -6.42 -28.14
C LEU A 99 6.65 -6.43 -27.98
N HIS A 100 7.28 -7.57 -27.65
CA HIS A 100 8.75 -7.67 -27.55
C HIS A 100 9.47 -7.28 -28.84
N ARG A 101 8.91 -7.66 -30.01
CA ARG A 101 9.54 -7.35 -31.31
C ARG A 101 9.42 -5.86 -31.62
N TYR A 102 8.26 -5.27 -31.33
CA TYR A 102 7.96 -3.89 -31.64
C TYR A 102 8.66 -2.89 -30.72
N TYR A 103 8.82 -3.25 -29.46
CA TYR A 103 9.49 -2.39 -28.48
C TYR A 103 10.90 -2.02 -28.96
N HIS A 104 11.65 -2.98 -29.52
CA HIS A 104 13.00 -2.75 -30.03
C HIS A 104 13.09 -1.72 -31.17
N VAL A 105 12.07 -1.64 -32.03
CA VAL A 105 12.11 -0.81 -33.26
C VAL A 105 11.35 0.50 -33.17
N SER A 106 10.44 0.63 -32.20
CA SER A 106 9.52 1.77 -32.11
C SER A 106 10.13 3.04 -31.51
N LYS A 107 11.32 2.96 -30.88
CA LYS A 107 11.89 4.00 -29.99
C LYS A 107 11.03 4.36 -28.76
N ALA A 108 9.87 3.72 -28.57
CA ALA A 108 9.03 3.97 -27.41
C ALA A 108 9.75 3.52 -26.14
N ARG A 109 9.58 4.30 -25.06
CA ARG A 109 10.18 4.00 -23.76
C ARG A 109 9.36 3.02 -22.94
N PHE A 110 8.08 2.83 -23.28
CA PHE A 110 7.18 1.95 -22.53
C PHE A 110 6.33 1.08 -23.46
N GLY A 111 6.13 -0.17 -23.04
CA GLY A 111 5.23 -1.12 -23.67
C GLY A 111 4.10 -1.45 -22.71
N VAL A 112 2.88 -1.59 -23.22
CA VAL A 112 1.71 -1.99 -22.45
C VAL A 112 1.09 -3.20 -23.12
N LEU A 113 0.91 -4.27 -22.37
CA LEU A 113 0.12 -5.42 -22.79
C LEU A 113 -1.16 -5.47 -21.95
N THR A 114 -2.31 -5.55 -22.60
CA THR A 114 -3.59 -5.51 -21.91
C THR A 114 -4.65 -6.38 -22.55
N ASN A 115 -5.60 -6.83 -21.74
CA ASN A 115 -6.85 -7.45 -22.18
C ASN A 115 -8.08 -6.58 -21.83
N GLY A 116 -7.87 -5.31 -21.49
CA GLY A 116 -8.90 -4.38 -21.04
C GLY A 116 -9.20 -4.41 -19.54
N HIS A 117 -8.91 -5.52 -18.85
CA HIS A 117 -9.02 -5.65 -17.39
C HIS A 117 -7.70 -5.34 -16.66
N ILE A 118 -6.62 -5.94 -17.17
CA ILE A 118 -5.28 -5.85 -16.61
C ILE A 118 -4.40 -5.10 -17.62
N TYR A 119 -3.64 -4.13 -17.15
CA TYR A 119 -2.68 -3.36 -17.95
C TYR A 119 -1.29 -3.59 -17.37
N ASN A 120 -0.47 -4.34 -18.09
CA ASN A 120 0.91 -4.65 -17.72
C ASN A 120 1.85 -3.70 -18.44
N PHE A 121 2.58 -2.88 -17.68
CA PHE A 121 3.53 -1.90 -18.17
C PHE A 121 4.95 -2.45 -18.09
N TYR A 122 5.67 -2.33 -19.20
CA TYR A 122 7.01 -2.83 -19.43
C TYR A 122 7.94 -1.69 -19.84
N ALA A 123 9.20 -1.82 -19.44
CA ALA A 123 10.29 -0.91 -19.78
C ALA A 123 11.54 -1.73 -20.13
N ASP A 124 12.63 -1.06 -20.47
CA ASP A 124 13.92 -1.63 -20.84
C ASP A 124 14.97 -1.41 -19.74
N LEU A 125 14.63 -1.77 -18.49
CA LEU A 125 15.48 -1.48 -17.33
C LEU A 125 16.74 -2.35 -17.29
N GLU A 126 16.71 -3.55 -17.88
CA GLU A 126 17.87 -4.44 -17.88
C GLU A 126 18.86 -4.15 -19.00
N LYS A 127 18.32 -3.94 -20.21
CA LYS A 127 19.12 -3.76 -21.40
C LYS A 127 18.45 -2.69 -22.27
N PRO A 128 19.18 -1.64 -22.66
CA PRO A 128 18.62 -0.58 -23.50
C PRO A 128 17.96 -1.14 -24.77
N ASN A 129 16.74 -0.68 -25.06
CA ASN A 129 15.92 -1.10 -26.20
C ASN A 129 15.56 -2.59 -26.24
N ILE A 130 15.64 -3.29 -25.11
CA ILE A 130 15.15 -4.65 -24.95
C ILE A 130 14.14 -4.63 -23.81
N MET A 131 12.87 -4.87 -24.14
CA MET A 131 11.80 -4.93 -23.16
C MET A 131 12.06 -6.04 -22.13
N ASP A 132 11.97 -5.71 -20.85
CA ASP A 132 12.08 -6.67 -19.76
C ASP A 132 11.00 -7.76 -19.88
N GLU A 133 11.31 -8.99 -19.45
CA GLU A 133 10.36 -10.12 -19.53
C GLU A 133 9.15 -9.95 -18.60
N LYS A 134 9.32 -9.21 -17.50
CA LYS A 134 8.28 -9.01 -16.48
C LYS A 134 7.87 -7.55 -16.44
N PRO A 135 6.58 -7.26 -16.23
CA PRO A 135 6.13 -5.88 -16.06
C PRO A 135 6.65 -5.33 -14.74
N PHE A 136 7.07 -4.06 -14.75
CA PHE A 136 7.43 -3.33 -13.53
C PHE A 136 6.19 -2.79 -12.80
N PHE A 137 5.10 -2.55 -13.54
CA PHE A 137 3.84 -2.05 -13.02
C PHE A 137 2.67 -2.77 -13.66
N THR A 138 1.72 -3.22 -12.84
CA THR A 138 0.47 -3.84 -13.27
C THR A 138 -0.68 -3.08 -12.65
N LEU A 139 -1.55 -2.55 -13.50
CA LEU A 139 -2.83 -1.98 -13.10
C LEU A 139 -3.93 -3.03 -13.30
N ASP A 140 -4.59 -3.39 -12.21
CA ASP A 140 -5.78 -4.24 -12.21
C ASP A 140 -7.00 -3.35 -11.94
N LEU A 141 -7.90 -3.24 -12.92
CA LEU A 141 -9.10 -2.41 -12.80
C LEU A 141 -10.10 -2.92 -11.76
N PHE A 142 -10.08 -4.22 -11.44
CA PHE A 142 -10.95 -4.77 -10.39
C PHE A 142 -10.43 -4.43 -8.98
N HIS A 143 -9.11 -4.33 -8.84
CA HIS A 143 -8.43 -4.09 -7.57
C HIS A 143 -7.56 -2.84 -7.62
N LEU A 144 -8.22 -1.69 -7.85
CA LEU A 144 -7.55 -0.39 -7.86
C LEU A 144 -7.00 -0.03 -6.47
N LYS A 145 -5.69 0.21 -6.41
CA LYS A 145 -4.98 0.67 -5.21
C LYS A 145 -4.54 2.12 -5.42
N ASP A 146 -4.61 2.93 -4.36
CA ASP A 146 -4.19 4.34 -4.45
C ASP A 146 -2.71 4.48 -4.82
N SER A 147 -1.86 3.53 -4.44
CA SER A 147 -0.46 3.49 -4.87
C SER A 147 -0.31 3.28 -6.38
N SER A 148 -1.19 2.48 -6.99
CA SER A 148 -1.20 2.24 -8.45
C SER A 148 -1.64 3.49 -9.20
N LEU A 149 -2.60 4.25 -8.65
CA LEU A 149 -3.06 5.50 -9.24
C LEU A 149 -1.95 6.55 -9.31
N LYS A 150 -1.16 6.70 -8.23
CA LYS A 150 0.00 7.61 -8.21
C LYS A 150 1.05 7.27 -9.28
N ILE A 151 1.26 5.99 -9.56
CA ILE A 151 2.17 5.56 -10.64
C ILE A 151 1.54 5.91 -11.98
N LEU A 152 0.26 5.58 -12.17
CA LEU A 152 -0.49 5.81 -13.41
C LEU A 152 -0.61 7.29 -13.78
N GLU A 153 -0.65 8.19 -12.82
CA GLU A 153 -0.64 9.65 -13.04
C GLU A 153 0.54 10.09 -13.92
N ASN A 154 1.71 9.46 -13.75
CA ASN A 154 2.89 9.72 -14.57
C ASN A 154 2.75 9.21 -16.02
N PHE A 155 1.71 8.46 -16.36
CA PHE A 155 1.41 8.05 -17.74
C PHE A 155 0.32 8.91 -18.39
N THR A 156 -0.36 9.77 -17.63
CA THR A 156 -1.36 10.68 -18.17
C THR A 156 -0.72 11.75 -19.06
N LYS A 157 -1.44 12.28 -20.05
CA LYS A 157 -0.94 13.30 -20.98
C LYS A 157 -0.31 14.50 -20.25
N ILE A 158 -0.98 14.97 -19.20
CA ILE A 158 -0.56 16.12 -18.39
C ILE A 158 0.58 15.72 -17.43
N GLY A 159 0.51 14.53 -16.84
CA GLY A 159 1.47 14.07 -15.84
C GLY A 159 2.72 13.39 -16.42
N TYR A 160 2.79 13.16 -17.74
CA TYR A 160 3.85 12.36 -18.33
C TYR A 160 5.25 12.90 -18.04
N ASN A 161 6.02 12.11 -17.29
CA ASN A 161 7.39 12.37 -16.89
C ASN A 161 8.23 11.09 -17.02
N LEU A 162 9.09 11.04 -18.03
CA LEU A 162 9.92 9.87 -18.34
C LEU A 162 10.85 9.48 -17.18
N GLU A 163 11.55 10.44 -16.58
CA GLU A 163 12.51 10.20 -15.51
C GLU A 163 11.82 9.60 -14.27
N ASN A 164 10.74 10.22 -13.81
CA ASN A 164 9.97 9.72 -12.65
C ASN A 164 9.42 8.31 -12.88
N ILE A 165 8.97 8.00 -14.09
CA ILE A 165 8.46 6.66 -14.42
C ILE A 165 9.59 5.64 -14.36
N LEU A 166 10.76 5.93 -14.96
CA LEU A 166 11.90 5.03 -14.96
C LEU A 166 12.43 4.79 -13.53
N ASP A 167 12.56 5.85 -12.73
CA ASP A 167 12.96 5.75 -11.33
C ASP A 167 11.96 4.90 -10.52
N SER A 168 10.67 5.12 -10.74
CA SER A 168 9.61 4.32 -10.10
C SER A 168 9.65 2.87 -10.54
N ALA A 169 9.90 2.62 -11.83
CA ALA A 169 9.98 1.29 -12.41
C ALA A 169 11.15 0.50 -11.83
N GLU A 170 12.33 1.13 -11.73
CA GLU A 170 13.52 0.55 -11.12
C GLU A 170 13.30 0.24 -9.63
N ALA A 171 12.75 1.20 -8.88
CA ALA A 171 12.43 0.99 -7.46
C ALA A 171 11.44 -0.18 -7.27
N LEU A 172 10.36 -0.23 -8.06
CA LEU A 172 9.35 -1.30 -7.97
C LEU A 172 9.94 -2.67 -8.31
N LYS A 173 10.82 -2.73 -9.31
CA LYS A 173 11.55 -3.96 -9.66
C LYS A 173 12.34 -4.48 -8.46
N TYR A 174 13.17 -3.64 -7.83
CA TYR A 174 13.98 -4.07 -6.70
C TYR A 174 13.14 -4.36 -5.45
N ILE A 175 12.12 -3.56 -5.15
CA ILE A 175 11.20 -3.82 -4.03
C ILE A 175 10.52 -5.19 -4.20
N LYS A 176 10.05 -5.51 -5.40
CA LYS A 176 9.43 -6.82 -5.71
C LYS A 176 10.43 -7.97 -5.56
N ALA A 177 11.66 -7.80 -6.06
CA ALA A 177 12.72 -8.80 -5.93
C ALA A 177 13.08 -9.05 -4.46
N ILE A 178 13.31 -7.99 -3.69
CA ILE A 178 13.61 -8.06 -2.24
C ILE A 178 12.47 -8.74 -1.50
N ARG A 179 11.22 -8.37 -1.77
CA ARG A 179 10.04 -8.97 -1.14
C ARG A 179 9.97 -10.47 -1.42
N ASN A 180 10.21 -10.89 -2.66
CA ASN A 180 10.18 -12.30 -3.04
C ASN A 180 11.27 -13.11 -2.31
N GLU A 181 12.50 -12.59 -2.21
CA GLU A 181 13.55 -13.26 -1.43
C GLU A 181 13.23 -13.27 0.07
N PHE A 182 12.68 -12.18 0.61
CA PHE A 182 12.24 -12.13 2.00
C PHE A 182 11.12 -13.14 2.30
N GLU A 183 10.15 -13.31 1.42
CA GLU A 183 9.08 -14.32 1.57
C GLU A 183 9.64 -15.76 1.57
N LYS A 184 10.67 -16.04 0.76
CA LYS A 184 11.38 -17.33 0.82
C LYS A 184 12.07 -17.55 2.16
N GLU A 185 12.74 -16.51 2.67
CA GLU A 185 13.39 -16.54 3.99
C GLU A 185 12.39 -16.75 5.13
N LEU A 186 11.18 -16.18 5.04
CA LEU A 186 10.13 -16.41 6.02
C LEU A 186 9.64 -17.87 6.06
N GLN A 187 9.56 -18.53 4.90
CA GLN A 187 9.10 -19.92 4.80
C GLN A 187 10.19 -20.93 5.17
N ASN A 188 11.41 -20.68 4.72
CA ASN A 188 12.56 -21.54 4.94
C ASN A 188 13.82 -20.69 5.16
N PRO A 189 14.10 -20.26 6.41
CA PRO A 189 15.20 -19.37 6.71
C PRO A 189 16.54 -19.95 6.28
N SER A 190 17.34 -19.19 5.55
CA SER A 190 18.71 -19.54 5.20
C SER A 190 19.63 -19.43 6.41
N ASP A 191 20.80 -20.07 6.31
CA ASP A 191 21.82 -20.00 7.36
C ASP A 191 22.32 -18.56 7.56
N GLU A 192 22.31 -17.72 6.52
CA GLU A 192 22.65 -16.31 6.58
C GLU A 192 21.61 -15.50 7.35
N MET A 193 20.31 -15.70 7.05
CA MET A 193 19.21 -15.06 7.77
C MET A 193 19.21 -15.45 9.26
N VAL A 194 19.42 -16.73 9.55
CA VAL A 194 19.52 -17.21 10.95
C VAL A 194 20.69 -16.56 11.67
N LYS A 195 21.88 -16.51 11.05
CA LYS A 195 23.05 -15.84 11.65
C LYS A 195 22.81 -14.34 11.85
N LEU A 196 22.19 -13.65 10.89
CA LEU A 196 21.86 -12.23 10.97
C LEU A 196 21.02 -11.95 12.21
N LEU A 197 19.95 -12.72 12.46
CA LEU A 197 19.06 -12.54 13.60
C LEU A 197 19.71 -12.95 14.92
N VAL A 198 20.33 -14.13 14.96
CA VAL A 198 20.92 -14.70 16.17
C VAL A 198 22.08 -13.84 16.67
N SER A 199 22.88 -13.26 15.77
CA SER A 199 24.00 -12.37 16.14
C SER A 199 23.57 -11.13 16.94
N LYS A 200 22.30 -10.75 16.92
CA LYS A 200 21.78 -9.60 17.67
C LYS A 200 21.62 -9.87 19.17
N PHE A 201 21.58 -11.13 19.60
CA PHE A 201 21.35 -11.50 21.00
C PHE A 201 22.20 -12.67 21.52
N PHE A 202 22.90 -13.38 20.63
CA PHE A 202 23.70 -14.55 20.98
C PHE A 202 25.17 -14.32 20.63
N GLU A 203 25.99 -14.16 21.67
CA GLU A 203 27.39 -13.73 21.55
C GLU A 203 28.39 -14.87 21.32
N LYS A 204 27.96 -16.14 21.45
CA LYS A 204 28.86 -17.29 21.33
C LYS A 204 29.00 -17.74 19.86
N PRO A 205 30.16 -18.33 19.49
CA PRO A 205 30.31 -18.93 18.16
C PRO A 205 29.19 -19.94 17.86
N ILE A 206 28.62 -19.83 16.66
CA ILE A 206 27.52 -20.68 16.21
C ILE A 206 28.12 -21.92 15.53
N THR A 207 28.04 -23.08 16.18
CA THR A 207 28.41 -24.38 15.59
C THR A 207 27.33 -24.87 14.64
N SER A 208 27.65 -25.85 13.77
CA SER A 208 26.68 -26.44 12.82
C SER A 208 25.45 -27.01 13.51
N THR A 209 25.63 -27.74 14.63
CA THR A 209 24.53 -28.30 15.41
C THR A 209 23.63 -27.21 16.01
N ARG A 210 24.24 -26.13 16.52
CA ARG A 210 23.51 -25.01 17.12
C ARG A 210 22.82 -24.16 16.06
N LEU A 211 23.42 -24.01 14.88
CA LEU A 211 22.81 -23.36 13.72
C LEU A 211 21.54 -24.10 13.27
N ALA A 212 21.59 -25.44 13.22
CA ALA A 212 20.41 -26.24 12.89
C ALA A 212 19.26 -26.03 13.89
N ALA A 213 19.57 -25.99 15.21
CA ALA A 213 18.57 -25.69 16.23
C ALA A 213 17.98 -24.27 16.07
N PHE A 214 18.82 -23.26 15.85
CA PHE A 214 18.36 -21.89 15.63
C PHE A 214 17.55 -21.74 14.35
N LYS A 215 17.81 -22.54 13.32
CA LYS A 215 17.03 -22.57 12.08
C LYS A 215 15.60 -23.03 12.34
N GLU A 216 15.41 -24.09 13.12
CA GLU A 216 14.08 -24.54 13.54
C GLU A 216 13.37 -23.50 14.42
N TYR A 217 14.09 -22.85 15.33
CA TYR A 217 13.53 -21.77 16.15
C TYR A 217 13.11 -20.56 15.31
N ALA A 218 13.93 -20.14 14.34
CA ALA A 218 13.63 -19.03 13.43
C ALA A 218 12.38 -19.35 12.58
N LYS A 219 12.30 -20.56 12.03
CA LYS A 219 11.14 -21.00 11.26
C LYS A 219 9.86 -20.94 12.11
N LYS A 220 9.91 -21.45 13.34
CA LYS A 220 8.78 -21.40 14.28
C LYS A 220 8.40 -19.96 14.65
N ALA A 221 9.37 -19.10 14.94
CA ALA A 221 9.15 -17.70 15.27
C ALA A 221 8.49 -16.94 14.10
N PHE A 222 8.96 -17.13 12.87
CA PHE A 222 8.35 -16.53 11.68
C PHE A 222 6.92 -17.02 11.46
N SER A 223 6.69 -18.33 11.58
CA SER A 223 5.36 -18.92 11.40
C SER A 223 4.37 -18.39 12.44
N ASN A 224 4.79 -18.29 13.70
CA ASN A 224 4.00 -17.71 14.77
C ASN A 224 3.67 -16.23 14.49
N SER A 225 4.66 -15.43 14.09
CA SER A 225 4.46 -14.00 13.78
C SER A 225 3.46 -13.79 12.64
N ILE A 226 3.52 -14.64 11.59
CA ILE A 226 2.55 -14.60 10.48
C ILE A 226 1.15 -14.95 10.99
N ASN A 227 1.02 -16.03 11.76
CA ASN A 227 -0.27 -16.47 12.32
C ASN A 227 -0.89 -15.41 13.25
N GLU A 228 -0.08 -14.80 14.11
CA GLU A 228 -0.50 -13.69 14.97
C GLU A 228 -0.97 -12.50 14.14
N SER A 229 -0.23 -12.11 13.09
CA SER A 229 -0.65 -11.03 12.20
C SER A 229 -1.95 -11.34 11.45
N ILE A 230 -2.17 -12.59 11.02
CA ILE A 230 -3.42 -13.02 10.38
C ILE A 230 -4.57 -12.97 11.38
N ASN A 231 -4.37 -13.54 12.57
CA ASN A 231 -5.38 -13.54 13.63
C ASN A 231 -5.75 -12.13 14.07
N PHE A 232 -4.76 -11.23 14.17
CA PHE A 232 -5.00 -9.82 14.45
C PHE A 232 -5.86 -9.17 13.36
N ARG A 233 -5.50 -9.35 12.08
CA ARG A 233 -6.29 -8.81 10.95
C ARG A 233 -7.70 -9.40 10.88
N LEU A 234 -7.86 -10.71 11.11
CA LEU A 234 -9.15 -11.38 11.13
C LEU A 234 -10.02 -10.89 12.28
N LYS A 235 -9.47 -10.77 13.49
CA LYS A 235 -10.19 -10.19 14.64
C LYS A 235 -10.65 -8.77 14.34
N ASN A 236 -9.77 -7.94 13.76
CA ASN A 236 -10.15 -6.57 13.40
C ASN A 236 -11.22 -6.53 12.30
N ALA A 237 -11.13 -7.39 11.29
CA ALA A 237 -12.15 -7.48 10.24
C ALA A 237 -13.50 -8.04 10.73
N LEU A 238 -13.50 -8.96 11.70
CA LEU A 238 -14.71 -9.53 12.30
C LEU A 238 -15.36 -8.59 13.31
N ASN A 239 -14.56 -7.82 14.06
CA ASN A 239 -15.08 -6.80 14.99
C ASN A 239 -15.76 -5.63 14.27
N ILE A 240 -15.59 -5.48 12.95
CA ILE A 240 -16.36 -4.54 12.12
C ILE A 240 -17.81 -5.05 11.89
N ASN A 241 -18.09 -6.35 12.10
CA ASN A 241 -19.38 -6.96 11.79
C ASN A 241 -20.21 -7.48 12.98
N ASP A 242 -19.71 -7.45 14.22
CA ASP A 242 -20.50 -7.94 15.37
C ASP A 242 -20.40 -7.01 16.59
N SER A 243 -21.40 -6.14 16.75
CA SER A 243 -21.71 -5.49 18.01
C SER A 243 -22.74 -6.32 18.81
N VAL A 244 -22.36 -7.48 19.36
CA VAL A 244 -23.05 -8.11 20.51
C VAL A 244 -22.04 -8.96 21.32
N PRO A 245 -21.94 -8.79 22.65
CA PRO A 245 -21.00 -9.57 23.47
C PRO A 245 -21.61 -10.92 23.86
N SER A 246 -20.82 -11.99 23.76
CA SER A 246 -21.08 -13.22 24.52
C SER A 246 -19.82 -13.77 25.15
N LYS A 247 -19.87 -13.81 26.48
CA LYS A 247 -18.94 -14.51 27.36
C LYS A 247 -18.95 -16.00 27.04
N VAL A 248 -17.78 -16.57 26.75
CA VAL A 248 -17.45 -17.94 27.19
C VAL A 248 -15.98 -17.96 27.59
N ALA A 249 -15.74 -18.34 28.84
CA ALA A 249 -14.42 -18.64 29.36
C ALA A 249 -13.90 -19.96 28.78
N ASN A 250 -12.60 -20.02 28.48
CA ASN A 250 -11.83 -21.21 28.81
C ASN A 250 -10.37 -20.86 29.05
N GLN A 251 -9.89 -21.41 30.16
CA GLN A 251 -8.56 -21.31 30.71
C GLN A 251 -7.55 -22.03 29.81
N VAL A 252 -6.42 -21.37 29.54
CA VAL A 252 -5.13 -22.04 29.41
C VAL A 252 -4.15 -21.23 30.24
N GLU A 253 -3.40 -21.94 31.08
CA GLU A 253 -2.46 -21.43 32.06
C GLU A 253 -1.39 -20.52 31.43
N SER A 254 -1.07 -19.49 32.21
CA SER A 254 0.00 -18.53 32.05
C SER A 254 1.38 -19.19 31.91
N ILE A 255 2.15 -18.72 30.94
CA ILE A 255 3.61 -18.66 31.07
C ILE A 255 4.00 -17.19 31.08
N ASP A 256 4.78 -16.88 32.09
CA ASP A 256 5.28 -15.61 32.56
C ASP A 256 5.76 -14.67 31.45
N ASP A 257 5.32 -13.42 31.58
CA ASP A 257 5.75 -12.25 30.84
C ASP A 257 7.23 -11.96 31.10
N ASN A 258 8.01 -11.73 30.04
CA ASN A 258 9.00 -10.65 29.94
C ASN A 258 9.81 -10.78 28.64
N ALA A 259 9.36 -10.07 27.61
CA ALA A 259 10.21 -9.46 26.58
C ALA A 259 9.34 -8.57 25.70
N GLU A 260 9.15 -7.31 26.12
CA GLU A 260 8.54 -6.26 25.31
C GLU A 260 9.30 -6.09 23.99
N ILE A 261 8.62 -6.35 22.86
CA ILE A 261 9.09 -5.93 21.54
C ILE A 261 8.46 -4.57 21.25
N SER A 262 9.27 -3.54 21.45
CA SER A 262 9.05 -2.15 21.05
C SER A 262 8.74 -2.03 19.55
N LYS A 263 7.54 -1.57 19.21
CA LYS A 263 7.24 -0.82 17.99
C LYS A 263 6.18 0.25 18.29
N PHE A 264 6.53 1.50 17.99
CA PHE A 264 5.60 2.65 17.94
C PHE A 264 4.60 2.40 16.82
N VAL A 265 3.46 1.80 17.14
CA VAL A 265 2.36 1.61 16.20
C VAL A 265 1.14 2.24 16.83
N THR A 266 0.85 3.48 16.41
CA THR A 266 -0.37 4.17 16.77
C THR A 266 -1.56 3.35 16.26
N THR A 267 -2.38 2.86 17.17
CA THR A 267 -3.55 2.03 16.88
C THR A 267 -4.74 2.90 16.44
N GLU A 268 -5.71 2.32 15.73
CA GLU A 268 -6.94 3.02 15.33
C GLU A 268 -7.72 3.53 16.55
N GLU A 269 -7.72 2.78 17.66
CA GLU A 269 -8.35 3.19 18.91
C GLU A 269 -7.64 4.40 19.55
N GLU A 270 -6.32 4.48 19.49
CA GLU A 270 -5.57 5.67 19.96
C GLU A 270 -5.84 6.88 19.07
N ILE A 271 -5.98 6.68 17.75
CA ILE A 271 -6.38 7.73 16.81
C ILE A 271 -7.77 8.24 17.18
N GLU A 272 -8.74 7.35 17.37
CA GLU A 272 -10.12 7.69 17.70
C GLU A 272 -10.21 8.40 19.06
N GLY A 273 -9.64 7.81 20.11
CA GLY A 273 -9.58 8.41 21.44
C GLY A 273 -8.91 9.78 21.45
N SER A 274 -7.82 9.95 20.68
CA SER A 274 -7.14 11.24 20.54
C SER A 274 -7.98 12.28 19.78
N GLN A 275 -8.81 11.87 18.81
CA GLN A 275 -9.75 12.78 18.15
C GLN A 275 -10.87 13.20 19.09
N ILE A 276 -11.37 12.32 19.97
CA ILE A 276 -12.37 12.67 20.99
C ILE A 276 -11.80 13.74 21.94
N VAL A 277 -10.59 13.51 22.47
CA VAL A 277 -9.91 14.50 23.32
C VAL A 277 -9.68 15.81 22.56
N LYS A 278 -9.25 15.77 21.30
CA LYS A 278 -9.07 16.96 20.47
C LYS A 278 -10.37 17.72 20.28
N ALA A 279 -11.48 17.03 20.03
CA ALA A 279 -12.79 17.65 19.88
C ALA A 279 -13.20 18.41 21.15
N ILE A 280 -13.01 17.81 22.32
CA ILE A 280 -13.26 18.45 23.63
C ILE A 280 -12.39 19.69 23.83
N LEU A 281 -11.09 19.58 23.59
CA LEU A 281 -10.14 20.68 23.81
C LEU A 281 -10.35 21.86 22.84
N ARG A 282 -10.91 21.60 21.66
CA ARG A 282 -11.20 22.62 20.66
C ARG A 282 -12.27 23.63 21.07
N GLU A 283 -12.98 23.40 22.18
CA GLU A 283 -13.87 24.38 22.78
C GLU A 283 -13.13 25.62 23.30
N ILE A 284 -11.86 25.48 23.71
CA ILE A 284 -11.06 26.55 24.30
C ILE A 284 -9.68 26.75 23.67
N LEU A 285 -9.26 25.85 22.76
CA LEU A 285 -7.96 25.89 22.09
C LEU A 285 -8.05 25.69 20.58
N PRO A 286 -7.23 26.38 19.77
CA PRO A 286 -7.11 26.08 18.36
C PRO A 286 -6.43 24.71 18.15
N ALA A 287 -6.86 23.99 17.11
CA ALA A 287 -6.36 22.64 16.81
C ALA A 287 -4.83 22.56 16.60
N SER A 288 -4.19 23.65 16.17
CA SER A 288 -2.74 23.73 15.94
C SER A 288 -1.92 23.64 17.23
N ARG A 289 -2.52 23.87 18.40
CA ARG A 289 -1.85 23.79 19.70
C ARG A 289 -1.98 22.42 20.37
N ILE A 290 -2.72 21.48 19.77
CA ILE A 290 -2.92 20.14 20.29
C ILE A 290 -2.04 19.18 19.50
N ALA A 291 -0.99 18.69 20.14
CA ALA A 291 -0.03 17.78 19.54
C ALA A 291 -0.21 16.35 20.05
N PHE A 292 0.07 15.38 19.20
CA PHE A 292 -0.03 13.96 19.49
C PHE A 292 1.35 13.31 19.40
N ARG A 293 1.71 12.52 20.40
CA ARG A 293 2.97 11.78 20.42
C ARG A 293 2.74 10.35 20.85
N ASP A 294 3.06 9.44 19.95
CA ASP A 294 3.07 8.01 20.24
C ASP A 294 4.32 7.68 21.08
N THR A 295 4.11 6.94 22.17
CA THR A 295 5.18 6.40 23.00
C THR A 295 4.91 4.92 23.26
N GLN A 296 5.95 4.15 23.54
CA GLN A 296 5.84 2.71 23.79
C GLN A 296 4.83 2.33 24.88
N SER A 297 4.61 3.20 25.88
CA SER A 297 3.75 2.92 27.03
C SER A 297 2.39 3.61 27.01
N TYR A 298 2.19 4.58 26.10
CA TYR A 298 0.96 5.37 25.98
C TYR A 298 0.94 6.27 24.74
N PHE A 299 -0.25 6.68 24.33
CA PHE A 299 -0.44 7.77 23.38
C PHE A 299 -0.59 9.11 24.10
N GLY A 300 0.37 10.01 23.90
CA GLY A 300 0.45 11.31 24.58
C GLY A 300 -0.26 12.43 23.84
N ILE A 301 -1.03 13.23 24.57
CA ILE A 301 -1.69 14.45 24.05
C ILE A 301 -1.10 15.64 24.78
N LEU A 302 -0.48 16.56 24.04
CA LEU A 302 0.35 17.65 24.57
C LEU A 302 -0.14 19.01 24.10
N LEU A 303 0.04 20.04 24.92
CA LEU A 303 -0.13 21.43 24.53
C LEU A 303 1.17 21.97 23.90
N ASP A 304 1.06 22.61 22.74
CA ASP A 304 2.16 23.24 22.00
C ASP A 304 3.34 22.31 21.69
N ASP A 305 3.07 21.02 21.48
CA ASP A 305 4.08 19.97 21.24
C ASP A 305 5.21 19.95 22.31
N ASN A 306 4.86 20.30 23.55
CA ASN A 306 5.81 20.44 24.64
C ASN A 306 5.61 19.35 25.70
N ASN A 307 6.63 18.50 25.90
CA ASN A 307 6.64 17.45 26.94
C ASN A 307 6.49 17.99 28.37
N ARG A 308 6.65 19.30 28.61
CA ARG A 308 6.38 19.95 29.90
C ARG A 308 4.91 20.36 30.08
N LYS A 309 4.07 20.23 29.06
CA LYS A 309 2.65 20.57 29.09
C LYS A 309 1.76 19.39 28.64
N PRO A 310 1.78 18.22 29.31
CA PRO A 310 0.90 17.11 28.98
C PRO A 310 -0.55 17.42 29.34
N ILE A 311 -1.47 17.15 28.42
CA ILE A 311 -2.90 17.34 28.63
C ILE A 311 -3.51 16.04 29.20
N CYS A 312 -3.26 14.92 28.53
CA CYS A 312 -3.57 13.59 29.03
C CYS A 312 -2.73 12.54 28.30
N ARG A 313 -2.82 11.29 28.76
CA ARG A 313 -2.26 10.12 28.06
C ARG A 313 -3.30 9.02 27.96
N LEU A 314 -3.32 8.33 26.84
CA LEU A 314 -4.19 7.18 26.60
C LEU A 314 -3.35 5.91 26.73
N HIS A 315 -3.74 5.03 27.65
CA HIS A 315 -3.10 3.74 27.87
C HIS A 315 -4.00 2.64 27.35
N PHE A 316 -3.94 2.38 26.04
CA PHE A 316 -4.78 1.38 25.37
C PHE A 316 -4.05 0.07 25.06
N ASN A 317 -2.77 -0.02 25.44
CA ASN A 317 -1.91 -1.17 25.17
C ASN A 317 -2.19 -2.40 26.07
N SER A 318 -3.18 -2.32 26.98
CA SER A 318 -3.54 -3.39 27.90
C SER A 318 -5.04 -3.71 27.85
N SER A 319 -5.43 -4.89 28.37
CA SER A 319 -6.81 -5.36 28.44
C SER A 319 -7.76 -4.37 29.12
N ASN A 320 -7.26 -3.66 30.13
CA ASN A 320 -7.94 -2.53 30.75
C ASN A 320 -7.42 -1.24 30.12
N LYS A 321 -8.33 -0.37 29.70
CA LYS A 321 -8.02 0.92 29.08
C LYS A 321 -8.05 2.01 30.14
N TYR A 322 -7.12 2.95 30.06
CA TYR A 322 -7.07 4.08 30.98
C TYR A 322 -6.80 5.39 30.28
N ILE A 323 -7.35 6.47 30.83
CA ILE A 323 -6.88 7.84 30.58
C ILE A 323 -6.12 8.34 31.81
N GLU A 324 -4.90 8.84 31.61
CA GLU A 324 -4.13 9.55 32.64
C GLU A 324 -4.36 11.05 32.48
N LEU A 325 -4.90 11.70 33.51
CA LEU A 325 -5.27 13.11 33.52
C LEU A 325 -4.31 13.92 34.40
N PHE A 326 -4.01 15.17 34.01
CA PHE A 326 -3.02 16.05 34.67
C PHE A 326 -3.64 17.32 35.25
N GLN A 327 -4.92 17.28 35.66
CA GLN A 327 -5.65 18.42 36.21
C GLN A 327 -5.05 18.94 37.53
N ASN A 328 -4.26 18.12 38.23
CA ASN A 328 -3.55 18.47 39.46
C ASN A 328 -2.05 18.74 39.24
N GLY A 329 -1.66 19.00 37.98
CA GLY A 329 -0.28 19.27 37.59
C GLY A 329 0.42 18.06 36.96
N LYS A 330 1.46 18.34 36.17
CA LYS A 330 2.17 17.34 35.36
C LYS A 330 2.73 16.16 36.18
N ASP A 331 3.17 16.41 37.41
CA ASP A 331 3.80 15.39 38.25
C ASP A 331 2.76 14.54 39.04
N ASN A 332 1.47 14.89 38.95
CA ASN A 332 0.36 14.26 39.65
C ASN A 332 -0.65 13.64 38.67
N GLY A 333 -0.18 12.77 37.77
CA GLY A 333 -1.05 12.06 36.81
C GLY A 333 -2.00 11.08 37.51
N GLU A 334 -3.30 11.18 37.23
CA GLU A 334 -4.32 10.29 37.78
C GLU A 334 -4.90 9.38 36.68
N LYS A 335 -4.79 8.07 36.86
CA LYS A 335 -5.33 7.08 35.91
C LYS A 335 -6.79 6.75 36.22
N LYS A 336 -7.64 6.86 35.21
CA LYS A 336 -9.06 6.49 35.25
C LYS A 336 -9.34 5.37 34.27
N ILE A 337 -10.04 4.32 34.72
CA ILE A 337 -10.47 3.21 33.87
C ILE A 337 -11.52 3.71 32.87
N LEU A 338 -11.44 3.20 31.64
CA LEU A 338 -12.43 3.40 30.59
C LEU A 338 -13.02 2.03 30.21
N ASP A 339 -14.34 1.92 30.27
CA ASP A 339 -15.07 0.76 29.76
C ASP A 339 -15.35 0.92 28.26
N SER A 340 -15.44 2.17 27.78
CA SER A 340 -15.56 2.53 26.36
C SER A 340 -14.80 3.83 26.02
N LEU A 341 -14.59 4.12 24.73
CA LEU A 341 -13.99 5.40 24.31
C LEU A 341 -14.91 6.59 24.59
N ASP A 342 -16.23 6.38 24.66
CA ASP A 342 -17.20 7.43 25.00
C ASP A 342 -17.02 7.93 26.45
N ASP A 343 -16.46 7.10 27.34
CA ASP A 343 -16.18 7.49 28.73
C ASP A 343 -15.17 8.65 28.83
N ILE A 344 -14.40 8.92 27.76
CA ILE A 344 -13.52 10.10 27.69
C ILE A 344 -14.32 11.40 27.89
N TYR A 345 -15.58 11.46 27.45
CA TYR A 345 -16.45 12.62 27.66
C TYR A 345 -16.77 12.88 29.14
N LEU A 346 -16.73 11.85 29.99
CA LEU A 346 -16.94 12.00 31.44
C LEU A 346 -15.85 12.85 32.10
N TYR A 347 -14.64 12.86 31.51
CA TYR A 347 -13.47 13.58 32.02
C TYR A 347 -13.24 14.92 31.32
N LYS A 348 -14.25 15.43 30.60
CA LYS A 348 -14.20 16.72 29.90
C LYS A 348 -13.77 17.87 30.82
N SER A 349 -14.28 17.91 32.05
CA SER A 349 -14.01 19.02 32.97
C SER A 349 -12.54 19.09 33.39
N GLU A 350 -11.93 17.93 33.60
CA GLU A 350 -10.54 17.73 34.00
C GLU A 350 -9.59 18.03 32.84
N LEU A 351 -9.93 17.60 31.62
CA LEU A 351 -9.17 17.92 30.40
C LEU A 351 -9.11 19.43 30.16
N LEU A 352 -10.24 20.13 30.29
CA LEU A 352 -10.29 21.60 30.13
C LEU A 352 -9.61 22.33 31.29
N SER A 353 -9.71 21.83 32.52
CA SER A 353 -9.02 22.39 33.69
C SER A 353 -7.50 22.30 33.54
N THR A 354 -7.00 21.19 32.99
CA THR A 354 -5.57 20.96 32.75
C THR A 354 -4.95 22.05 31.87
N ILE A 355 -5.69 22.57 30.89
CA ILE A 355 -5.22 23.68 30.05
C ILE A 355 -4.99 24.96 30.85
N ARG A 356 -5.86 25.26 31.82
CA ARG A 356 -5.76 26.45 32.66
C ARG A 356 -4.52 26.44 33.55
N ASN A 357 -3.99 25.26 33.85
CA ASN A 357 -2.76 25.11 34.62
C ASN A 357 -1.50 25.53 33.84
N TYR A 358 -1.57 25.65 32.50
CA TYR A 358 -0.42 25.92 31.64
C TYR A 358 -0.28 27.38 31.17
N GLY A 359 -1.19 28.26 31.61
CA GLY A 359 -1.20 29.68 31.27
C GLY A 359 -1.99 30.00 30.01
#